data_AF-A0A7C3P8U0-F1
#
_entry.id   AF-A0A7C3P8U0-F1
#
_cell.length_a   1.000
_cell.length_b   1.000
_cell.length_c   1.000
_cell.angle_alpha   90.00
_cell.angle_beta   90.00
_cell.angle_gamma   90.00
#
_symmetry.space_group_name_H-M   'P 1'
#
loop_
_entity.id
_entity.type
_entity.pdbx_description
1 polymer ?
#
loop_
_entity_poly.entity_id
_entity_poly.type
_entity_poly.pdbx_seq_one_letter_code
_entity_poly.pdbx_strand_id
1 'polypeptide(L)'
;MIRIRRYSNALEAEAAAGYLRENGIAASVVGGHVHGVFGLSSLRFAQLELVILDAAQQSSAEELLAQFEREGPELAPEWEREAEPDLSRIDTERVPITCAACGCPLRIGGRAEEACPECGAVNDVVDRIIAAHGPEGLAAALGAGEGAESGSTRRVPCPECGYPLEGPETRGRCPECGGLYDKGEDPARGH
;
A
#
# COMPACT_ATOMS: atom_id res chain seq x y z
N MET A 1 -24.05 -10.07 12.20
CA MET A 1 -22.96 -9.08 12.28
C MET A 1 -23.18 -8.22 13.51
N ILE A 2 -22.29 -8.32 14.49
CA ILE A 2 -22.41 -7.70 15.81
C ILE A 2 -21.16 -6.86 16.05
N ARG A 3 -21.36 -5.62 16.50
CA ARG A 3 -20.26 -4.72 16.83
C ARG A 3 -19.71 -5.07 18.21
N ILE A 4 -18.41 -5.36 18.26
CA ILE A 4 -17.70 -5.64 19.51
C ILE A 4 -17.03 -4.38 20.02
N ARG A 5 -16.30 -3.66 19.15
CA ARG A 5 -15.47 -2.52 19.58
C ARG A 5 -15.38 -1.43 18.53
N ARG A 6 -14.90 -0.27 18.96
CA ARG A 6 -14.60 0.88 18.11
C ARG A 6 -13.14 1.27 18.26
N TYR A 7 -12.51 1.56 17.14
CA TYR A 7 -11.12 2.00 17.05
C TYR A 7 -11.05 3.37 16.39
N SER A 8 -10.08 4.17 16.82
CA SER A 8 -9.75 5.46 16.19
C SER A 8 -8.68 5.33 15.10
N ASN A 9 -8.00 4.18 15.01
CA ASN A 9 -6.92 3.92 14.07
C ASN A 9 -7.22 2.67 13.23
N ALA A 10 -7.01 2.76 11.92
CA ALA A 10 -7.19 1.65 10.98
C ALA A 10 -6.23 0.49 11.23
N LEU A 11 -4.97 0.80 11.51
CA LEU A 11 -3.96 -0.22 11.77
C LEU A 11 -4.33 -1.07 12.99
N GLU A 12 -4.78 -0.42 14.07
CA GLU A 12 -5.20 -1.09 15.30
C GLU A 12 -6.48 -1.92 15.10
N ALA A 13 -7.46 -1.39 14.36
CA ALA A 13 -8.69 -2.10 14.05
C ALA A 13 -8.43 -3.38 13.23
N GLU A 14 -7.57 -3.28 12.21
CA GLU A 14 -7.20 -4.41 11.36
C GLU A 14 -6.34 -5.43 12.11
N ALA A 15 -5.41 -4.98 12.96
CA ALA A 15 -4.63 -5.87 13.81
C ALA A 15 -5.53 -6.67 14.77
N ALA A 16 -6.48 -6.01 15.43
CA ALA A 16 -7.45 -6.66 16.30
C ALA A 16 -8.35 -7.65 15.53
N ALA A 17 -8.78 -7.30 14.31
CA ALA A 17 -9.53 -8.20 13.44
C ALA A 17 -8.68 -9.40 12.97
N GLY A 18 -7.40 -9.19 12.70
CA GLY A 18 -6.42 -10.25 12.40
C GLY A 18 -6.30 -11.24 13.55
N TYR A 19 -6.04 -10.73 14.75
CA TYR A 19 -5.89 -11.53 15.97
C TYR A 19 -7.13 -12.41 16.26
N LEU A 20 -8.33 -11.85 16.10
CA LEU A 20 -9.58 -12.64 16.25
C LEU A 20 -9.68 -13.76 15.19
N ARG A 21 -9.30 -13.47 13.93
CA ARG A 21 -9.34 -14.46 12.84
C ARG A 21 -8.35 -15.60 13.06
N GLU A 22 -7.14 -15.30 13.52
CA GLU A 22 -6.13 -16.29 13.88
C GLU A 22 -6.61 -17.24 14.98
N ASN A 23 -7.47 -16.75 15.88
CA ASN A 23 -8.13 -17.52 16.93
C ASN A 23 -9.49 -18.12 16.52
N GLY A 24 -9.80 -18.15 15.21
CA GLY A 24 -10.98 -18.82 14.67
C GLY A 24 -12.30 -18.04 14.78
N ILE A 25 -12.25 -16.74 15.09
CA ILE A 25 -13.43 -15.86 15.12
C ILE A 25 -13.47 -15.02 13.84
N ALA A 26 -14.54 -15.17 13.06
CA ALA A 26 -14.74 -14.41 11.84
C ALA A 26 -15.04 -12.93 12.14
N ALA A 27 -14.02 -12.09 12.05
CA ALA A 27 -14.07 -10.66 12.32
C ALA A 27 -13.75 -9.81 11.07
N SER A 28 -14.31 -8.60 11.01
CA SER A 28 -14.10 -7.61 9.95
C SER A 28 -14.18 -6.19 10.49
N VAL A 29 -13.51 -5.24 9.83
CA VAL A 29 -13.56 -3.82 10.17
C VAL A 29 -14.46 -3.08 9.19
N VAL A 30 -15.39 -2.28 9.69
CA VAL A 30 -16.32 -1.47 8.89
C VAL A 30 -16.14 0.01 9.22
N GLY A 31 -16.26 0.90 8.22
CA GLY A 31 -16.28 2.36 8.45
C GLY A 31 -15.18 3.16 7.75
N GLY A 32 -14.26 2.52 7.01
CA GLY A 32 -13.13 3.21 6.36
C GLY A 32 -13.47 4.02 5.10
N HIS A 33 -14.67 3.90 4.54
CA HIS A 33 -14.98 4.42 3.19
C HIS A 33 -15.64 5.80 3.11
N VAL A 34 -15.78 6.53 4.22
CA VAL A 34 -16.58 7.78 4.21
C VAL A 34 -15.76 9.07 3.97
N HIS A 35 -14.42 9.03 3.97
CA HIS A 35 -13.59 10.25 3.87
C HIS A 35 -12.90 10.49 2.54
N GLY A 36 -12.81 9.49 1.64
CA GLY A 36 -12.07 9.64 0.37
C GLY A 36 -12.76 10.52 -0.68
N VAL A 37 -14.08 10.69 -0.63
CA VAL A 37 -14.86 11.20 -1.78
C VAL A 37 -15.27 12.68 -1.66
N PHE A 38 -15.26 13.28 -0.47
CA PHE A 38 -15.94 14.59 -0.28
C PHE A 38 -15.11 15.76 0.25
N GLY A 39 -13.78 15.65 0.39
CA GLY A 39 -12.91 16.82 0.65
C GLY A 39 -13.24 17.67 1.88
N LEU A 40 -14.16 17.21 2.74
CA LEU A 40 -14.61 17.91 3.94
C LEU A 40 -13.89 17.32 5.14
N SER A 41 -12.78 17.95 5.51
CA SER A 41 -11.96 17.65 6.69
C SER A 41 -12.64 18.03 8.03
N SER A 42 -13.98 18.08 8.09
CA SER A 42 -14.71 18.47 9.30
C SER A 42 -15.08 17.27 10.17
N LEU A 43 -14.15 16.90 11.05
CA LEU A 43 -14.37 16.69 12.50
C LEU A 43 -15.42 15.66 12.97
N ARG A 44 -15.53 14.50 12.32
CA ARG A 44 -15.89 13.27 13.05
C ARG A 44 -14.88 12.21 12.69
N PHE A 45 -14.01 11.87 13.65
CA PHE A 45 -13.14 10.70 13.58
C PHE A 45 -13.98 9.54 13.04
N ALA A 46 -13.64 9.04 11.86
CA ALA A 46 -14.27 7.85 11.32
C ALA A 46 -13.97 6.72 12.30
N GLN A 47 -14.92 6.45 13.19
CA GLN A 47 -14.81 5.37 14.15
C GLN A 47 -14.93 4.09 13.34
N LEU A 48 -13.86 3.32 13.33
CA LEU A 48 -13.83 2.02 12.69
C LEU A 48 -14.48 1.03 13.65
N GLU A 49 -15.50 0.34 13.18
CA GLU A 49 -16.26 -0.61 13.97
C GLU A 49 -15.74 -2.03 13.66
N LEU A 50 -15.23 -2.70 14.69
CA LEU A 50 -14.88 -4.11 14.62
C LEU A 50 -16.15 -4.93 14.83
N VAL A 51 -16.48 -5.74 13.83
CA VAL A 51 -17.69 -6.56 13.82
C VAL A 51 -17.34 -8.04 13.67
N ILE A 52 -18.11 -8.90 14.34
CA ILE A 52 -18.05 -10.36 14.18
C ILE A 52 -19.34 -10.89 13.55
N LEU A 53 -19.28 -12.05 12.91
CA LEU A 53 -20.45 -12.62 12.23
C LEU A 53 -21.41 -13.33 13.19
N ASP A 54 -20.89 -14.11 14.14
CA ASP A 54 -21.64 -14.97 15.06
C ASP A 54 -21.77 -14.37 16.47
N ALA A 55 -23.00 -14.33 16.99
CA ALA A 55 -23.31 -13.84 18.33
C ALA A 55 -22.79 -14.75 19.44
N ALA A 56 -22.75 -16.05 19.20
CA ALA A 56 -22.32 -17.03 20.19
C ALA A 56 -20.85 -16.84 20.59
N GLN A 57 -20.05 -16.23 19.70
CA GLN A 57 -18.62 -15.97 19.92
C GLN A 57 -18.33 -14.61 20.58
N GLN A 58 -19.35 -13.80 20.94
CA GLN A 58 -19.13 -12.45 21.47
C GLN A 58 -18.26 -12.43 22.72
N SER A 59 -18.57 -13.27 23.73
CA SER A 59 -17.80 -13.28 24.98
C SER A 59 -16.34 -13.71 24.77
N SER A 60 -16.11 -14.71 23.92
CA SER A 60 -14.75 -15.14 23.57
C SER A 60 -13.99 -14.06 22.79
N ALA A 61 -14.67 -13.34 21.90
CA ALA A 61 -14.07 -12.22 21.18
C ALA A 61 -13.68 -11.07 22.13
N GLU A 62 -14.53 -10.73 23.10
CA GLU A 62 -14.22 -9.72 24.10
C GLU A 62 -13.02 -10.10 24.98
N GLU A 63 -12.91 -11.37 25.38
CA GLU A 63 -11.78 -11.89 26.15
C GLU A 63 -10.46 -11.83 25.37
N LEU A 64 -10.47 -12.27 24.10
CA LEU A 64 -9.31 -12.20 23.22
C LEU A 64 -8.87 -10.76 22.94
N LEU A 65 -9.81 -9.83 22.76
CA LEU A 65 -9.46 -8.42 22.57
C LEU A 65 -8.86 -7.79 23.85
N ALA A 66 -9.32 -8.20 25.02
CA ALA A 66 -8.71 -7.76 26.29
C ALA A 66 -7.30 -8.32 26.48
N GLN A 67 -7.02 -9.53 25.95
CA GLN A 67 -5.67 -10.09 25.91
C GLN A 67 -4.78 -9.32 24.94
N PHE A 68 -5.25 -9.10 23.71
CA PHE A 68 -4.54 -8.33 22.68
C PHE A 68 -4.11 -6.93 23.20
N GLU A 69 -4.99 -6.22 23.90
CA GLU A 69 -4.67 -4.91 24.47
C GLU A 69 -3.63 -4.95 25.60
N ARG A 70 -3.55 -6.07 26.32
CA ARG A 70 -2.59 -6.25 27.41
C ARG A 70 -1.21 -6.61 26.89
N GLU A 71 -1.14 -7.45 25.87
CA GLU A 71 0.10 -7.93 25.26
C GLU A 71 0.67 -6.89 24.29
N GLY A 72 -0.20 -6.08 23.68
CA GLY A 72 0.17 -5.15 22.61
C GLY A 72 0.42 -5.90 21.29
N PRO A 73 0.41 -5.19 20.15
CA PRO A 73 0.76 -5.81 18.88
C PRO A 73 2.24 -6.23 18.91
N GLU A 74 2.50 -7.53 18.79
CA GLU A 74 3.86 -8.04 18.59
C GLU A 74 4.25 -7.76 17.14
N LEU A 75 5.12 -6.77 16.92
CA LEU A 75 5.73 -6.55 15.62
C LEU A 75 6.70 -7.70 15.36
N ALA A 76 6.49 -8.45 14.28
CA ALA A 76 7.40 -9.52 13.90
C ALA A 76 8.82 -8.94 13.79
N PRO A 77 9.85 -9.50 14.45
CA PRO A 77 11.20 -8.92 14.51
C PRO A 77 11.93 -8.82 13.15
N GLU A 78 11.33 -9.34 12.09
CA GLU A 78 11.83 -9.26 10.71
C GLU A 78 11.09 -8.24 9.82
N TRP A 79 10.04 -7.58 10.31
CA TRP A 79 9.24 -6.63 9.52
C TRP A 79 10.07 -5.48 8.94
N GLU A 80 11.04 -4.95 9.69
CA GLU A 80 11.96 -3.92 9.23
C GLU A 80 12.85 -4.43 8.09
N ARG A 81 13.34 -5.68 8.20
CA ARG A 81 14.21 -6.29 7.19
C ARG A 81 13.48 -6.63 5.90
N GLU A 82 12.18 -6.99 5.98
CA GLU A 82 11.36 -7.22 4.79
C GLU A 82 11.01 -5.93 4.04
N ALA A 83 11.02 -4.79 4.74
CA ALA A 83 10.77 -3.48 4.15
C ALA A 83 12.03 -2.81 3.55
N GLU A 84 13.23 -3.34 3.83
CA GLU A 84 14.48 -2.80 3.30
C GLU A 84 14.62 -3.10 1.79
N PRO A 85 14.95 -2.09 0.96
CA PRO A 85 15.13 -2.30 -0.47
C PRO A 85 16.34 -3.21 -0.74
N ASP A 86 16.19 -4.19 -1.63
CA ASP A 86 17.29 -5.05 -2.05
C ASP A 86 18.19 -4.33 -3.05
N LEU A 87 19.17 -3.61 -2.53
CA LEU A 87 20.09 -2.78 -3.32
C LEU A 87 21.00 -3.60 -4.25
N SER A 88 21.10 -4.92 -4.06
CA SER A 88 21.87 -5.79 -4.94
C SER A 88 21.28 -5.88 -6.35
N ARG A 89 20.00 -5.47 -6.52
CA ARG A 89 19.28 -5.45 -7.79
C ARG A 89 19.54 -4.18 -8.62
N ILE A 90 20.23 -3.20 -8.07
CA ILE A 90 20.49 -1.93 -8.76
C ILE A 90 21.69 -2.08 -9.70
N ASP A 91 21.46 -1.83 -10.98
CA ASP A 91 22.52 -1.72 -11.97
C ASP A 91 23.28 -0.39 -11.80
N THR A 92 24.49 -0.48 -11.23
CA THR A 92 25.34 0.68 -10.95
C THR A 92 25.74 1.43 -12.22
N GLU A 93 25.77 0.79 -13.39
CA GLU A 93 26.07 1.46 -14.65
C GLU A 93 24.92 2.36 -15.12
N ARG A 94 23.67 1.98 -14.79
CA ARG A 94 22.47 2.76 -15.11
C ARG A 94 22.15 3.83 -14.08
N VAL A 95 22.52 3.59 -12.83
CA VAL A 95 22.26 4.51 -11.70
C VAL A 95 23.62 4.91 -11.08
N PRO A 96 24.44 5.73 -11.79
CA PRO A 96 25.73 6.13 -11.27
C PRO A 96 25.55 7.09 -10.09
N ILE A 97 26.22 6.79 -8.98
CA ILE A 97 26.27 7.65 -7.79
C ILE A 97 27.70 8.00 -7.43
N THR A 98 27.88 9.15 -6.77
CA THR A 98 29.19 9.67 -6.36
C THR A 98 29.25 9.88 -4.86
N CYS A 99 30.46 9.77 -4.30
CA CYS A 99 30.72 10.04 -2.90
C CYS A 99 30.42 11.49 -2.55
N ALA A 100 29.71 11.72 -1.45
CA ALA A 100 29.38 13.07 -0.99
C ALA A 100 30.61 13.89 -0.58
N ALA A 101 31.68 13.24 -0.12
CA ALA A 101 32.87 13.91 0.39
C ALA A 101 33.89 14.23 -0.71
N CYS A 102 34.21 13.26 -1.58
CA CYS A 102 35.27 13.42 -2.60
C CYS A 102 34.77 13.45 -4.06
N GLY A 103 33.49 13.16 -4.31
CA GLY A 103 32.91 13.15 -5.65
C GLY A 103 33.29 11.94 -6.52
N CYS A 104 34.10 11.01 -6.03
CA CYS A 104 34.47 9.80 -6.78
C CYS A 104 33.26 8.87 -6.99
N PRO A 105 33.19 8.12 -8.10
CA PRO A 105 32.12 7.14 -8.34
C PRO A 105 32.09 6.08 -7.24
N LEU A 106 30.91 5.78 -6.72
CA LEU A 106 30.69 4.70 -5.75
C LEU A 106 30.18 3.45 -6.46
N ARG A 107 30.58 2.28 -5.97
CA ARG A 107 30.04 0.98 -6.38
C ARG A 107 28.98 0.54 -5.38
N ILE A 108 27.82 0.10 -5.87
CA ILE A 108 26.73 -0.38 -5.02
C ILE A 108 26.99 -1.86 -4.73
N GLY A 109 27.34 -2.18 -3.47
CA GLY A 109 27.66 -3.55 -3.03
C GLY A 109 26.46 -4.33 -2.46
N GLY A 110 25.26 -3.77 -2.54
CA GLY A 110 24.03 -4.35 -1.98
C GLY A 110 23.76 -4.00 -0.53
N ARG A 111 24.56 -3.12 0.10
CA ARG A 111 24.32 -2.61 1.46
C ARG A 111 23.81 -1.17 1.43
N ALA A 112 23.04 -0.80 2.44
CA ALA A 112 22.56 0.57 2.62
C ALA A 112 23.70 1.56 2.88
N GLU A 113 24.75 1.11 3.60
CA GLU A 113 25.94 1.92 3.89
C GLU A 113 27.16 1.32 3.20
N GLU A 114 27.85 2.14 2.38
CA GLU A 114 29.07 1.75 1.69
C GLU A 114 30.19 2.77 1.91
N ALA A 115 31.40 2.28 2.18
CA ALA A 115 32.57 3.13 2.36
C ALA A 115 33.16 3.51 1.00
N CYS A 116 33.47 4.80 0.80
CA CYS A 116 34.14 5.26 -0.40
C CYS A 116 35.56 4.67 -0.47
N PRO A 117 35.96 4.02 -1.58
CA PRO A 117 37.29 3.41 -1.69
C PRO A 117 38.43 4.44 -1.69
N GLU A 118 38.15 5.69 -2.07
CA GLU A 118 39.16 6.74 -2.20
C GLU A 118 39.37 7.54 -0.90
N CYS A 119 38.28 7.98 -0.25
CA CYS A 119 38.36 8.84 0.94
C CYS A 119 37.95 8.14 2.25
N GLY A 120 37.44 6.91 2.18
CA GLY A 120 36.97 6.15 3.35
C GLY A 120 35.67 6.65 3.98
N ALA A 121 35.05 7.72 3.46
CA ALA A 121 33.78 8.22 3.98
C ALA A 121 32.66 7.18 3.80
N VAL A 122 31.87 6.95 4.84
CA VAL A 122 30.66 6.12 4.77
C VAL A 122 29.56 6.92 4.09
N ASN A 123 28.91 6.33 3.08
CA ASN A 123 27.82 6.94 2.34
C ASN A 123 26.57 6.08 2.48
N ASP A 124 25.44 6.72 2.78
CA ASP A 124 24.13 6.10 2.65
C ASP A 124 23.77 6.01 1.17
N VAL A 125 23.85 4.80 0.62
CA VAL A 125 23.63 4.51 -0.80
C VAL A 125 22.22 4.90 -1.23
N VAL A 126 21.21 4.69 -0.38
CA VAL A 126 19.81 4.99 -0.68
C VAL A 126 19.65 6.50 -0.85
N ASP A 127 20.14 7.28 0.11
CA ASP A 127 20.12 8.74 0.05
C ASP A 127 20.91 9.28 -1.15
N ARG A 128 22.06 8.67 -1.48
CA ARG A 128 22.85 9.06 -2.66
C ARG A 128 22.09 8.80 -3.96
N ILE A 129 21.38 7.69 -4.08
CA ILE A 129 20.55 7.37 -5.24
C ILE A 129 19.39 8.36 -5.35
N ILE A 130 18.66 8.60 -4.26
CA ILE A 130 17.53 9.54 -4.25
C ILE A 130 18.00 10.95 -4.59
N ALA A 131 19.12 11.40 -4.04
CA ALA A 131 19.65 12.74 -4.32
C ALA A 131 20.07 12.92 -5.79
N ALA A 132 20.56 11.87 -6.44
CA ALA A 132 21.06 11.94 -7.83
C ALA A 132 19.98 11.66 -8.88
N HIS A 133 19.09 10.71 -8.62
CA HIS A 133 18.13 10.17 -9.60
C HIS A 133 16.66 10.25 -9.15
N GLY A 134 16.40 10.70 -7.92
CA GLY A 134 15.09 10.65 -7.30
C GLY A 134 14.70 9.25 -6.80
N PRO A 135 13.50 9.09 -6.21
CA PRO A 135 13.02 7.80 -5.71
C PRO A 135 12.88 6.73 -6.82
N GLU A 136 12.67 7.15 -8.07
CA GLU A 136 12.60 6.27 -9.24
C GLU A 136 13.89 5.44 -9.44
N GLY A 137 15.04 5.94 -8.98
CA GLY A 137 16.31 5.20 -9.01
C GLY A 137 16.32 3.92 -8.18
N LEU A 138 15.38 3.76 -7.23
CA LEU A 138 15.23 2.59 -6.37
C LEU A 138 14.22 1.56 -6.91
N ALA A 139 13.54 1.82 -8.03
CA ALA A 139 12.48 0.96 -8.55
C ALA A 139 12.91 -0.51 -8.72
N ALA A 140 14.15 -0.74 -9.16
CA ALA A 140 14.71 -2.07 -9.30
C ALA A 140 14.92 -2.81 -7.96
N ALA A 141 15.28 -2.07 -6.91
CA ALA A 141 15.55 -2.61 -5.57
C ALA A 141 14.28 -2.93 -4.78
N LEU A 142 13.22 -2.14 -4.97
CA LEU A 142 11.91 -2.38 -4.36
C LEU A 142 11.16 -3.56 -4.97
N GLY A 143 11.76 -4.26 -5.95
CA GLY A 143 11.09 -5.35 -6.64
C GLY A 143 9.88 -4.89 -7.44
N ALA A 144 9.82 -3.62 -7.83
CA ALA A 144 8.79 -3.06 -8.70
C ALA A 144 8.90 -3.56 -10.16
N GLY A 145 9.39 -4.79 -10.36
CA GLY A 145 9.04 -5.58 -11.51
C GLY A 145 7.54 -5.89 -11.41
N GLU A 146 6.75 -5.18 -12.21
CA GLU A 146 5.36 -5.50 -12.55
C GLU A 146 4.27 -5.19 -11.49
N GLY A 147 4.62 -4.78 -10.27
CA GLY A 147 3.65 -4.57 -9.18
C GLY A 147 3.34 -3.12 -8.77
N ALA A 148 4.07 -2.12 -9.28
CA ALA A 148 3.75 -0.71 -9.01
C ALA A 148 2.51 -0.30 -9.81
N GLU A 149 1.33 -0.61 -9.28
CA GLU A 149 0.07 0.08 -9.52
C GLU A 149 -0.16 0.58 -10.95
N SER A 150 0.14 -0.24 -11.96
CA SER A 150 -0.70 -0.27 -13.15
C SER A 150 -2.01 -0.87 -12.69
N GLY A 151 -2.80 -0.10 -11.94
CA GLY A 151 -4.24 -0.34 -11.85
C GLY A 151 -4.66 -0.53 -13.29
N SER A 152 -4.97 -1.77 -13.67
CA SER A 152 -5.13 -2.13 -15.06
C SER A 152 -6.19 -1.19 -15.58
N THR A 153 -5.79 -0.16 -16.31
CA THR A 153 -6.70 0.77 -16.93
C THR A 153 -7.21 -0.02 -18.11
N ARG A 154 -8.16 -0.90 -17.79
CA ARG A 154 -8.83 -1.74 -18.76
C ARG A 154 -9.36 -0.76 -19.79
N ARG A 155 -8.71 -0.73 -20.95
CA ARG A 155 -9.10 0.13 -22.07
C ARG A 155 -10.41 -0.43 -22.60
N VAL A 156 -11.51 0.09 -22.06
CA VAL A 156 -12.85 -0.26 -22.51
C VAL A 156 -13.22 0.74 -23.60
N PRO A 157 -13.56 0.31 -24.82
CA PRO A 157 -14.05 1.22 -25.84
C PRO A 157 -15.41 1.80 -25.42
N CYS A 158 -15.64 3.08 -25.69
CA CYS A 158 -16.94 3.70 -25.48
C CYS A 158 -18.01 2.94 -26.29
N PRO A 159 -19.16 2.57 -25.68
CA PRO A 159 -20.20 1.81 -26.39
C PRO A 159 -20.84 2.60 -27.55
N GLU A 160 -20.79 3.94 -27.50
CA GLU A 160 -21.42 4.80 -28.51
C GLU A 160 -20.49 5.12 -29.69
N CYS A 161 -19.22 5.45 -29.43
CA CYS A 161 -18.31 5.95 -30.48
C CYS A 161 -17.03 5.11 -30.64
N GLY A 162 -16.79 4.11 -29.80
CA GLY A 162 -15.60 3.28 -29.83
C GLY A 162 -14.33 3.94 -29.28
N TYR A 163 -14.38 5.19 -28.82
CA TYR A 163 -13.22 5.88 -28.25
C TYR A 163 -12.66 5.11 -27.03
N PRO A 164 -11.34 4.88 -26.94
CA PRO A 164 -10.74 4.16 -25.82
C PRO A 164 -10.84 4.98 -24.52
N LEU A 165 -11.62 4.49 -23.55
CA LEU A 165 -11.79 5.16 -22.27
C LEU A 165 -10.63 4.78 -21.34
N GLU A 166 -9.74 5.75 -21.07
CA GLU A 166 -8.62 5.61 -20.14
C GLU A 166 -8.99 6.11 -18.72
N GLY A 167 -8.19 5.73 -17.71
CA GLY A 167 -8.38 6.18 -16.32
C GLY A 167 -9.17 5.23 -15.41
N PRO A 168 -9.15 5.49 -14.08
CA PRO A 168 -9.67 4.59 -13.04
C PRO A 168 -11.19 4.64 -12.86
N GLU A 169 -11.85 5.69 -13.38
CA GLU A 169 -13.29 5.90 -13.28
C GLU A 169 -14.06 4.72 -13.86
N THR A 170 -14.95 4.10 -13.06
CA THR A 170 -15.81 3.00 -13.53
C THR A 170 -17.00 3.51 -14.34
N ARG A 171 -17.44 4.75 -14.13
CA ARG A 171 -18.60 5.34 -14.82
C ARG A 171 -18.32 6.80 -15.16
N GLY A 172 -18.86 7.30 -16.27
CA GLY A 172 -18.65 8.70 -16.64
C GLY A 172 -19.23 9.07 -18.00
N ARG A 173 -18.79 10.20 -18.53
CA ARG A 173 -19.09 10.66 -19.89
C ARG A 173 -17.85 10.51 -20.78
N CYS A 174 -18.04 10.01 -21.99
CA CYS A 174 -16.98 9.95 -23.00
C CYS A 174 -16.53 11.37 -23.36
N PRO A 175 -15.22 11.65 -23.41
CA PRO A 175 -14.72 12.97 -23.78
C PRO A 175 -14.99 13.33 -25.25
N GLU A 176 -15.07 12.34 -26.14
CA GLU A 176 -15.30 12.59 -27.57
C GLU A 176 -16.78 12.78 -27.91
N CYS A 177 -17.67 11.90 -27.42
CA CYS A 177 -19.08 11.91 -27.83
C CYS A 177 -20.04 12.41 -26.74
N GLY A 178 -19.58 12.58 -25.49
CA GLY A 178 -20.42 12.96 -24.35
C GLY A 178 -21.37 11.87 -23.84
N GLY A 179 -21.37 10.69 -24.47
CA GLY A 179 -22.18 9.53 -24.11
C GLY A 179 -21.80 8.97 -22.74
N LEU A 180 -22.78 8.45 -22.00
CA LEU A 180 -22.55 7.83 -20.70
C LEU A 180 -21.93 6.44 -20.88
N TYR A 181 -21.03 6.06 -19.97
CA TYR A 181 -20.42 4.72 -19.95
C TYR A 181 -20.39 4.14 -18.54
N ASP A 182 -20.36 2.81 -18.48
CA ASP A 182 -20.10 2.00 -17.29
C ASP A 182 -19.14 0.85 -17.67
N LYS A 183 -17.94 0.84 -17.08
CA LYS A 183 -16.90 -0.18 -17.31
C LYS A 183 -17.17 -1.48 -16.51
N GLY A 184 -18.11 -1.46 -15.57
CA GLY A 184 -18.43 -2.59 -14.70
C GLY A 184 -19.50 -3.55 -15.25
N GLU A 185 -20.23 -3.15 -16.29
CA GLU A 185 -21.31 -3.94 -16.86
C GLU A 185 -20.75 -4.75 -18.05
N ASP A 186 -20.54 -6.05 -17.84
CA ASP A 186 -20.15 -6.96 -18.91
C ASP A 186 -21.35 -7.19 -19.85
N PRO A 187 -21.31 -6.73 -21.12
CA PRO A 187 -22.47 -6.80 -22.00
C PRO A 187 -22.83 -8.24 -22.42
N ALA A 188 -22.05 -9.26 -22.04
CA ALA A 188 -22.28 -10.65 -22.43
C ALA A 188 -23.25 -11.43 -21.51
N ARG A 189 -23.84 -10.81 -20.47
CA ARG A 189 -24.77 -11.49 -19.53
C ARG A 189 -26.26 -11.24 -19.79
N GLY A 190 -26.62 -10.63 -20.90
CA GLY A 190 -28.00 -10.33 -21.27
C GLY A 190 -28.43 -10.93 -22.59
N HIS A 191 -28.36 -12.26 -22.76
CA HIS A 191 -29.12 -12.98 -23.79
C HIS A 191 -29.46 -14.40 -23.34
#